data_AF-A0A7Y3C307-F1
#
_entry.id   AF-A0A7Y3C307-F1
#
_cell.length_a   1.000
_cell.length_b   1.000
_cell.length_c   1.000
_cell.angle_alpha   90.00
_cell.angle_beta   90.00
_cell.angle_gamma   90.00
#
_symmetry.space_group_name_H-M   'P 1'
#
loop_
_entity.id
_entity.type
_entity.pdbx_description
1 polymer ?
#
loop_
_entity_poly.entity_id
_entity_poly.type
_entity_poly.pdbx_seq_one_letter_code
_entity_poly.pdbx_strand_id
1 'polypeptide(L)' 'GVGFALKVVDGGRRAVEVALIHMLASLGVLSEDDVAALRHHGRPTVRNTRREAVGEVRPAFDLSIYATEGV' A
#
# COMPACT_ATOMS: atom_id res chain seq x y z
N GLY A 1 20.75 -0.31 -2.03
CA GLY A 1 19.37 0.22 -2.00
C GLY A 1 18.51 -0.56 -2.96
N VAL A 2 17.21 -0.68 -2.70
CA VAL A 2 16.25 -1.38 -3.58
C VAL A 2 15.59 -0.34 -4.49
N GLY A 3 15.50 -0.61 -5.79
CA GLY A 3 14.83 0.24 -6.76
C GLY A 3 13.62 -0.46 -7.38
N PHE A 4 12.47 0.21 -7.43
CA PHE A 4 11.25 -0.29 -8.06
C PHE A 4 10.45 0.87 -8.67
N ALA A 5 9.60 0.56 -9.65
CA ALA A 5 8.69 1.51 -10.25
C ALA A 5 7.24 1.06 -10.00
N LEU A 6 6.41 1.97 -9.48
CA LEU A 6 4.99 1.74 -9.24
C LEU A 6 4.16 2.73 -10.06
N LYS A 7 3.20 2.22 -10.83
CA LYS A 7 2.24 3.03 -11.57
C LYS A 7 0.83 2.78 -11.06
N VAL A 8 0.17 3.82 -10.56
CA VAL A 8 -1.22 3.78 -10.09
C VAL A 8 -2.07 4.59 -11.06
N VAL A 9 -3.00 3.93 -11.75
CA VAL A 9 -3.80 4.53 -12.85
C VAL A 9 -4.74 5.61 -12.35
N ASP A 10 -5.39 5.40 -11.20
CA ASP A 10 -6.44 6.29 -10.69
C ASP A 10 -5.90 7.52 -9.91
N GLY A 11 -4.56 7.65 -9.80
CA GLY A 11 -3.82 8.89 -9.47
C GLY A 11 -4.07 9.59 -8.14
N GLY A 12 -5.15 9.28 -7.41
CA GLY A 12 -5.47 9.90 -6.13
C GLY A 12 -4.39 9.59 -5.12
N ARG A 13 -3.85 10.63 -4.45
CA ARG A 13 -2.74 10.51 -3.48
C ARG A 13 -2.93 9.39 -2.45
N ARG A 14 -4.17 9.23 -1.96
CA ARG A 14 -4.57 8.15 -1.04
C ARG A 14 -4.43 6.73 -1.61
N ALA A 15 -4.63 6.54 -2.91
CA ALA A 15 -4.46 5.23 -3.56
C ALA A 15 -2.97 4.89 -3.75
N VAL A 16 -2.15 5.90 -4.08
CA VAL A 16 -0.70 5.75 -4.24
C VAL A 16 -0.05 5.34 -2.92
N GLU A 17 -0.36 6.03 -1.83
CA GLU A 17 0.19 5.75 -0.50
C GLU A 17 -0.17 4.33 -0.02
N VAL A 18 -1.43 3.91 -0.21
CA VAL A 18 -1.89 2.55 0.12
C VAL A 18 -1.13 1.48 -0.68
N ALA A 19 -1.00 1.67 -2.01
CA ALA A 19 -0.33 0.71 -2.87
C ALA A 19 1.17 0.61 -2.55
N LEU A 20 1.84 1.74 -2.28
CA LEU A 20 3.26 1.78 -1.94
C LEU A 20 3.56 1.09 -0.61
N ILE A 21 2.80 1.41 0.44
CA ILE A 21 2.99 0.79 1.76
C ILE A 21 2.75 -0.72 1.68
N HIS A 22 1.69 -1.14 0.99
CA HIS A 22 1.42 -2.55 0.82
C HIS A 22 2.55 -3.26 0.04
N MET A 23 3.03 -2.68 -1.06
CA MET A 23 4.15 -3.23 -1.83
C MET A 23 5.41 -3.39 -0.98
N LEU A 24 5.81 -2.34 -0.25
CA LEU A 24 7.02 -2.38 0.58
C LEU A 24 6.92 -3.40 1.73
N ALA A 25 5.74 -3.53 2.34
CA ALA A 25 5.49 -4.55 3.36
C ALA A 25 5.57 -5.96 2.77
N SER A 26 4.95 -6.21 1.61
CA SER A 26 5.00 -7.51 0.93
C SER A 26 6.42 -7.89 0.48
N LEU A 27 7.27 -6.91 0.16
CA LEU A 27 8.68 -7.12 -0.15
C LEU A 27 9.57 -7.30 1.09
N GLY A 28 9.00 -7.21 2.31
CA GLY A 28 9.75 -7.29 3.57
C GLY A 28 10.64 -6.08 3.86
N VAL A 29 10.41 -4.94 3.19
CA VAL A 29 11.19 -3.70 3.40
C VAL A 29 10.69 -2.93 4.62
N LEU A 30 9.38 -2.99 4.90
CA LEU A 30 8.78 -2.40 6.10
C LEU A 30 8.54 -3.49 7.14
N SER A 31 8.89 -3.20 8.40
CA SER A 31 8.51 -4.03 9.54
C SER A 31 7.02 -3.85 9.89
N GLU A 32 6.49 -4.72 10.75
CA GLU A 32 5.13 -4.57 11.27
C GLU A 32 4.94 -3.24 12.03
N ASP A 33 5.97 -2.79 12.76
CA ASP A 33 5.96 -1.52 13.49
C ASP A 33 5.94 -0.32 12.54
N ASP A 34 6.69 -0.37 11.43
CA ASP A 34 6.65 0.68 10.39
C ASP A 34 5.27 0.75 9.75
N VAL A 35 4.68 -0.41 9.42
CA VAL A 35 3.32 -0.49 8.87
C VAL A 35 2.30 0.06 9.88
N ALA A 36 2.49 -0.23 11.18
CA ALA A 36 1.65 0.28 12.25
C ALA A 36 1.72 1.80 12.37
N ALA A 37 2.93 2.38 12.30
CA ALA A 37 3.15 3.82 12.31
C ALA A 37 2.53 4.51 11.08
N LEU A 38 2.47 3.82 9.94
CA LEU A 38 1.96 4.34 8.68
C LEU A 38 0.47 4.02 8.43
N ARG A 39 -0.27 3.49 9.42
CA ARG A 39 -1.68 3.05 9.24
C ARG A 39 -2.61 4.11 8.64
N HIS A 40 -2.41 5.38 8.98
CA HIS A 40 -3.21 6.49 8.44
C HIS A 40 -3.04 6.67 6.92
N HIS A 41 -1.89 6.29 6.38
CA HIS A 41 -1.58 6.31 4.94
C HIS A 41 -1.89 4.98 4.26
N GLY A 42 -1.71 3.86 4.96
CA GLY A 42 -1.93 2.51 4.41
C GLY A 42 -3.39 2.05 4.40
N ARG A 43 -4.25 2.63 5.25
CA ARG A 43 -5.69 2.34 5.33
C ARG A 43 -6.50 3.61 5.66
N PRO A 44 -6.47 4.64 4.79
CA PRO A 44 -7.17 5.89 5.06
C PRO A 44 -8.69 5.67 5.05
N THR A 45 -9.37 6.19 6.06
CA THR A 45 -10.83 6.20 6.14
C THR A 45 -11.41 7.08 5.05
N VAL A 46 -12.37 6.55 4.30
CA VAL A 46 -13.16 7.31 3.33
C VAL A 46 -14.30 7.99 4.08
N ARG A 47 -14.39 9.32 3.92
CA ARG A 47 -15.47 10.12 4.49
C ARG A 47 -16.36 10.68 3.40
N ASN A 48 -17.67 10.72 3.64
CA ASN A 48 -18.61 11.42 2.77
C ASN A 48 -18.51 12.94 2.96
N THR A 49 -19.31 13.71 2.22
CA THR A 49 -19.36 15.19 2.32
C THR A 49 -19.82 15.69 3.70
N ARG A 50 -20.55 14.85 4.46
CA ARG A 50 -20.94 15.09 5.86
C ARG A 50 -19.86 14.70 6.88
N ARG A 51 -18.68 14.27 6.40
CA ARG A 51 -17.54 13.79 7.20
C ARG A 51 -17.78 12.48 7.95
N GLU A 52 -18.86 11.76 7.64
CA GLU A 52 -19.13 10.43 8.21
C GLU A 52 -18.23 9.39 7.56
N ALA A 53 -17.74 8.43 8.34
CA ALA A 53 -16.95 7.32 7.82
C ALA A 53 -17.85 6.38 7.00
N VAL A 54 -17.51 6.16 5.73
CA VAL A 54 -18.28 5.31 4.81
C VAL A 54 -17.48 4.13 4.27
N GLY A 55 -16.22 3.99 4.68
CA GLY A 55 -15.36 2.88 4.29
C GLY A 55 -13.89 3.19 4.52
N GLU A 56 -13.03 2.38 3.91
CA GLU A 56 -11.57 2.57 3.91
C GLU A 56 -10.98 2.14 2.56
N VAL A 57 -9.88 2.79 2.18
CA VAL A 57 -9.11 2.37 1.01
C VAL A 57 -8.24 1.18 1.41
N ARG A 58 -8.28 0.11 0.62
CA ARG A 58 -7.49 -1.11 0.83
C ARG A 58 -6.72 -1.45 -0.45
N PRO A 59 -5.55 -2.10 -0.34
CA PRO A 59 -4.91 -2.70 -1.50
C PRO A 59 -5.83 -3.78 -2.08
N ALA A 60 -5.89 -3.87 -3.40
CA ALA A 60 -6.70 -4.83 -4.15
C ALA A 60 -5.85 -5.86 -4.90
N PHE A 61 -4.59 -6.03 -4.46
CA PHE A 61 -3.62 -6.94 -5.05
C PHE A 61 -2.77 -7.53 -3.93
N ASP A 62 -2.16 -8.68 -4.20
CA ASP A 62 -1.08 -9.26 -3.41
C ASP A 62 0.12 -9.47 -4.33
N LEU A 63 1.33 -9.43 -3.77
CA LEU A 63 2.56 -9.68 -4.52
C LEU A 63 3.07 -11.09 -4.24
N SER A 64 3.16 -11.91 -5.30
CA SER A 64 3.93 -13.16 -5.28
C SER A 64 5.29 -12.91 -5.90
N ILE A 65 6.35 -13.08 -5.12
CA ILE A 65 7.70 -13.10 -5.68
C ILE A 65 8.03 -14.54 -6.01
N TYR A 66 8.19 -14.85 -7.30
CA TYR A 66 8.77 -16.12 -7.70
C TYR A 66 10.29 -15.98 -7.59
N ALA A 67 10.92 -16.77 -6.73
CA ALA A 67 12.37 -16.91 -6.77
C ALA A 67 12.70 -17.59 -8.11
N THR A 68 13.53 -16.95 -8.93
CA THR A 68 14.13 -17.64 -10.07
C THR A 68 15.10 -18.66 -9.48
N GLU A 69 14.68 -19.93 -9.45
CA GLU A 69 15.59 -21.06 -9.24
C GLU A 69 16.76 -20.93 -10.21
N GLY A 70 17.98 -21.09 -9.68
CA GLY A 70 19.23 -20.73 -10.33
C GLY A 70 19.40 -21.28 -11.75
N VAL A 71 19.97 -20.42 -12.61
CA VAL A 71 20.66 -20.83 -13.84
C VAL A 71 22.11 -21.11 -13.49
#